data_AF-J0NE67-F1
#
_entry.id   AF-J0NE67-F1
#
_cell.length_a   1.000
_cell.length_b   1.000
_cell.length_c   1.000
_cell.angle_alpha   90.00
_cell.angle_beta   90.00
_cell.angle_gamma   90.00
#
_symmetry.space_group_name_H-M   'P 1'
#
loop_
_entity.id
_entity.type
_entity.pdbx_description
1 polymer ?
#
loop_
_entity_poly.entity_id
_entity_poly.type
_entity_poly.pdbx_seq_one_letter_code
_entity_poly.pdbx_strand_id
1 'polypeptide(L)'
;MSHRAVARRAGCSLSATTYYFKGLDDLLYQAGLINIAIWASRAEHVADKVEALEQIPPLSGRLDLVLQATLPPEGPYLGHYIQLISAGAVAPVEQAYHQGRQRLNAAVGRLLERLGAVVDPDLVIAVVDGAAVTALSEGRDVHATAADLLGKITAFWAQADQDENSPEGDGPPDDRD
;
A
#
# COMPACT_ATOMS: atom_id res chain seq x y z
N MET A 1 -11.24 2.34 24.74
CA MET A 1 -10.41 3.57 24.79
C MET A 1 -11.09 4.61 25.68
N SER A 2 -10.37 5.54 26.33
CA SER A 2 -10.96 6.67 27.09
C SER A 2 -10.05 7.90 27.09
N HIS A 3 -10.61 9.10 27.27
CA HIS A 3 -9.83 10.35 27.39
C HIS A 3 -8.76 10.27 28.48
N ARG A 4 -9.07 9.64 29.62
CA ARG A 4 -8.12 9.47 30.73
C ARG A 4 -6.95 8.58 30.36
N ALA A 5 -7.19 7.50 29.60
CA ALA A 5 -6.14 6.63 29.12
C ALA A 5 -5.26 7.34 28.08
N VAL A 6 -5.87 8.11 27.17
CA VAL A 6 -5.14 8.90 26.16
C VAL A 6 -4.29 9.99 26.80
N ALA A 7 -4.85 10.79 27.71
CA ALA A 7 -4.12 11.84 28.42
C ALA A 7 -2.89 11.30 29.17
N ARG A 8 -3.07 10.17 29.87
CA ARG A 8 -1.96 9.47 30.55
C ARG A 8 -0.88 9.01 29.57
N ARG A 9 -1.27 8.47 28.41
CA ARG A 9 -0.32 8.00 27.40
C ARG A 9 0.41 9.16 26.71
N ALA A 10 -0.26 10.28 26.49
CA ALA A 10 0.29 11.47 25.85
C ALA A 10 1.05 12.39 26.81
N GLY A 11 1.06 12.09 28.11
CA GLY A 11 1.71 12.95 29.12
C GLY A 11 1.03 14.31 29.29
N CYS A 12 -0.24 14.45 28.93
CA CYS A 12 -0.99 15.70 29.01
C CYS A 12 -2.11 15.64 30.06
N SER A 13 -2.71 16.79 30.36
CA SER A 13 -3.84 16.85 31.28
C SER A 13 -5.10 16.23 30.66
N LEU A 14 -5.99 15.71 31.51
CA LEU A 14 -7.32 15.28 31.05
C LEU A 14 -8.06 16.44 30.36
N SER A 15 -7.94 17.65 30.91
CA SER A 15 -8.56 18.87 30.37
C SER A 15 -8.10 19.21 28.96
N ALA A 16 -6.84 18.94 28.60
CA ALA A 16 -6.36 19.14 27.24
C ALA A 16 -7.12 18.25 26.24
N THR A 17 -7.31 16.98 26.58
CA THR A 17 -8.06 16.06 25.71
C THR A 17 -9.55 16.36 25.61
N THR A 18 -10.15 17.01 26.61
CA THR A 18 -11.57 17.42 26.55
C THR A 18 -11.75 18.84 26.00
N TYR A 19 -10.68 19.61 25.87
CA TYR A 19 -10.68 20.95 25.26
C TYR A 19 -10.54 20.87 23.74
N TYR A 20 -9.63 20.02 23.24
CA TYR A 20 -9.36 19.90 21.80
C TYR A 20 -10.30 18.94 21.05
N PHE A 21 -11.01 18.07 21.76
CA PHE A 21 -11.91 17.10 21.16
C PHE A 21 -13.30 17.21 21.77
N LYS A 22 -14.32 17.19 20.91
CA LYS A 22 -15.75 17.28 21.31
C LYS A 22 -16.27 16.01 22.00
N GLY A 23 -15.43 14.99 22.13
CA GLY A 23 -15.73 13.72 22.78
C GLY A 23 -14.77 12.62 22.32
N LEU A 24 -15.01 11.41 22.82
CA LEU A 24 -14.17 10.25 22.48
C LEU A 24 -14.30 9.90 21.00
N ASP A 25 -15.49 10.04 20.42
CA ASP A 25 -15.74 9.76 19.00
C ASP A 25 -14.98 10.73 18.09
N ASP A 26 -14.95 12.03 18.43
CA ASP A 26 -14.19 13.03 17.70
C ASP A 26 -12.67 12.76 17.79
N LEU A 27 -12.18 12.39 18.98
CA LEU A 27 -10.79 11.97 19.16
C LEU A 27 -10.44 10.75 18.29
N LEU A 28 -11.30 9.73 18.29
CA LEU A 28 -11.10 8.52 17.49
C LEU A 28 -11.19 8.83 15.98
N TYR A 29 -12.11 9.69 15.56
CA TYR A 29 -12.24 10.16 14.19
C TYR A 29 -10.94 10.83 13.72
N GLN A 30 -10.42 11.81 14.48
CA GLN A 30 -9.17 12.49 14.15
C GLN A 30 -7.97 11.54 14.14
N ALA A 31 -7.89 10.61 15.09
CA ALA A 31 -6.84 9.58 15.08
C ALA A 31 -6.94 8.68 13.84
N GLY A 32 -8.16 8.29 13.45
CA GLY A 32 -8.43 7.55 12.22
C GLY A 32 -7.95 8.29 10.97
N LEU A 33 -8.24 9.60 10.87
CA LEU A 33 -7.80 10.44 9.76
C LEU A 33 -6.27 10.53 9.67
N ILE A 34 -5.57 10.71 10.80
CA ILE A 34 -4.10 10.77 10.81
C ILE A 34 -3.52 9.43 10.36
N ASN A 35 -4.05 8.33 10.88
CA ASN A 35 -3.54 7.00 10.58
C ASN A 35 -3.66 6.66 9.09
N ILE A 36 -4.83 6.90 8.49
CA ILE A 36 -5.02 6.63 7.06
C ILE A 36 -4.26 7.63 6.19
N ALA A 37 -4.11 8.89 6.62
CA ALA A 37 -3.31 9.88 5.91
C ALA A 37 -1.83 9.48 5.84
N ILE A 38 -1.26 8.94 6.92
CA ILE A 38 0.11 8.41 6.91
C ILE A 38 0.27 7.31 5.85
N TRP A 39 -0.74 6.46 5.68
CA TRP A 39 -0.68 5.36 4.71
C TRP A 39 -0.82 5.87 3.28
N ALA A 40 -1.80 6.74 3.03
CA ALA A 40 -1.97 7.37 1.73
C ALA A 40 -0.70 8.15 1.32
N SER A 41 -0.13 8.95 2.22
CA SER A 41 1.07 9.73 1.93
C SER A 41 2.33 8.89 1.69
N ARG A 42 2.43 7.71 2.28
CA ARG A 42 3.47 6.74 1.92
C ARG A 42 3.31 6.25 0.49
N ALA A 43 2.10 5.81 0.11
CA ALA A 43 1.84 5.39 -1.26
C ALA A 43 2.05 6.52 -2.26
N GLU A 44 1.62 7.73 -1.94
CA GLU A 44 1.85 8.94 -2.74
C GLU A 44 3.35 9.18 -2.95
N HIS A 45 4.16 9.14 -1.89
CA HIS A 45 5.61 9.33 -1.98
C HIS A 45 6.30 8.28 -2.85
N VAL A 46 5.89 7.01 -2.75
CA VAL A 46 6.45 5.95 -3.60
C VAL A 46 6.00 6.12 -5.05
N ALA A 47 4.74 6.48 -5.29
CA ALA A 47 4.25 6.77 -6.64
C ALA A 47 5.03 7.91 -7.30
N ASP A 48 5.26 9.02 -6.58
CA ASP A 48 6.05 10.15 -7.09
C ASP A 48 7.49 9.74 -7.42
N LYS A 49 8.10 8.89 -6.58
CA LYS A 49 9.42 8.31 -6.84
C LYS A 49 9.43 7.43 -8.09
N VAL A 50 8.39 6.62 -8.29
CA VAL A 50 8.26 5.71 -9.43
C VAL A 50 8.03 6.47 -10.74
N GLU A 51 7.21 7.52 -10.71
CA GLU A 51 6.98 8.41 -11.85
C GLU A 51 8.28 9.09 -12.30
N ALA A 52 9.17 9.43 -11.37
CA ALA A 52 10.46 10.04 -11.64
C ALA A 52 11.56 9.07 -12.12
N LEU A 53 11.29 7.76 -12.20
CA LEU A 53 12.28 6.79 -12.68
C LEU A 53 12.56 6.98 -14.18
N GLU A 54 13.84 7.06 -14.54
CA GLU A 54 14.28 7.08 -15.94
C GLU A 54 14.14 5.70 -16.60
N GLN A 55 14.37 4.64 -15.83
CA GLN A 55 14.30 3.24 -16.27
C GLN A 55 13.44 2.43 -15.32
N ILE A 56 12.61 1.56 -15.88
CA ILE A 56 11.78 0.67 -15.08
C ILE A 56 12.64 -0.49 -14.55
N PRO A 57 12.62 -0.76 -13.23
CA PRO A 57 13.44 -1.81 -12.65
C PRO A 57 12.99 -3.21 -13.10
N PRO A 58 13.82 -4.25 -12.89
CA PRO A 58 13.39 -5.63 -13.08
C PRO A 58 12.28 -6.01 -12.10
N LEU A 59 11.61 -7.13 -12.36
CA LEU A 59 10.47 -7.63 -11.59
C LEU A 59 10.63 -7.50 -10.06
N SER A 60 11.74 -7.97 -9.51
CA SER A 60 11.99 -7.90 -8.05
C SER A 60 11.92 -6.46 -7.52
N GLY A 61 12.56 -5.51 -8.23
CA GLY A 61 12.52 -4.10 -7.85
C GLY A 61 11.14 -3.47 -8.02
N ARG A 62 10.34 -3.92 -9.00
CA ARG A 62 8.94 -3.48 -9.14
C ARG A 62 8.08 -3.98 -7.99
N LEU A 63 8.24 -5.25 -7.60
CA LEU A 63 7.55 -5.83 -6.44
C LEU A 63 7.92 -5.07 -5.16
N ASP A 64 9.21 -4.75 -4.95
CA ASP A 64 9.66 -3.97 -3.80
C ASP A 64 9.02 -2.58 -3.73
N LEU A 65 8.82 -1.92 -4.88
CA LEU A 65 8.14 -0.62 -4.95
C LEU A 65 6.65 -0.74 -4.61
N VAL A 66 5.97 -1.76 -5.13
CA VAL A 66 4.57 -2.03 -4.76
C VAL A 66 4.44 -2.30 -3.26
N LEU A 67 5.35 -3.09 -2.69
CA LEU A 67 5.35 -3.40 -1.26
C LEU A 67 5.67 -2.17 -0.41
N GLN A 68 6.59 -1.30 -0.82
CA GLN A 68 6.84 -0.02 -0.13
C GLN A 68 5.58 0.88 -0.10
N ALA A 69 4.81 0.91 -1.19
CA ALA A 69 3.58 1.70 -1.27
C ALA A 69 2.45 1.11 -0.42
N THR A 70 2.41 -0.22 -0.23
CA THR A 70 1.27 -0.92 0.39
C THR A 70 1.53 -1.35 1.83
N LEU A 71 2.77 -1.71 2.19
CA LEU A 71 3.18 -2.10 3.55
C LEU A 71 3.96 -1.00 4.31
N PRO A 72 3.79 -0.91 5.64
CA PRO A 72 4.68 -0.12 6.48
C PRO A 72 6.16 -0.51 6.29
N PRO A 73 7.10 0.45 6.35
CA PRO A 73 8.51 0.20 6.05
C PRO A 73 9.18 -0.76 7.05
N GLU A 74 8.74 -0.78 8.31
CA GLU A 74 9.26 -1.71 9.32
C GLU A 74 8.12 -2.27 10.17
N GLY A 75 8.29 -3.51 10.63
CA GLY A 75 7.42 -4.12 11.63
C GLY A 75 7.50 -3.42 13.00
N PRO A 76 6.54 -3.68 13.90
CA PRO A 76 5.63 -4.81 13.87
C PRO A 76 4.33 -4.55 13.07
N TYR A 77 4.13 -5.33 12.01
CA TYR A 77 2.93 -5.30 11.16
C TYR A 77 1.64 -5.65 11.93
N LEU A 78 1.74 -6.44 12.99
CA LEU A 78 0.59 -6.84 13.80
C LEU A 78 -0.18 -5.63 14.36
N GLY A 79 0.51 -4.60 14.84
CA GLY A 79 -0.13 -3.39 15.34
C GLY A 79 -0.91 -2.65 14.26
N HIS A 80 -0.35 -2.60 13.04
CA HIS A 80 -1.00 -2.04 11.86
C HIS A 80 -2.29 -2.80 11.51
N TYR A 81 -2.25 -4.13 11.45
CA TYR A 81 -3.42 -4.94 11.11
C TYR A 81 -4.49 -4.98 12.22
N ILE A 82 -4.11 -4.97 13.50
CA ILE A 82 -5.08 -4.83 14.60
C ILE A 82 -5.81 -3.49 14.49
N GLN A 83 -5.09 -2.41 14.19
CA GLN A 83 -5.69 -1.09 14.02
C GLN A 83 -6.64 -1.04 12.82
N LEU A 84 -6.24 -1.63 11.69
CA LEU A 84 -7.06 -1.76 10.49
C LEU A 84 -8.40 -2.47 10.79
N ILE A 85 -8.35 -3.64 11.41
CA ILE A 85 -9.54 -4.43 11.74
C ILE A 85 -10.42 -3.70 12.76
N SER A 86 -9.79 -3.04 13.74
CA SER A 86 -10.51 -2.29 14.78
C SER A 86 -11.23 -1.04 14.24
N ALA A 87 -10.86 -0.53 13.06
CA ALA A 87 -11.52 0.62 12.44
C ALA A 87 -13.00 0.35 12.13
N GLY A 88 -13.34 -0.86 11.69
CA GLY A 88 -14.72 -1.25 11.39
C GLY A 88 -15.61 -1.41 12.63
N ALA A 89 -15.04 -1.41 13.84
CA ALA A 89 -15.79 -1.48 15.08
C ALA A 89 -16.25 -0.09 15.60
N VAL A 90 -15.81 1.00 14.97
CA VAL A 90 -16.07 2.38 15.40
C VAL A 90 -16.43 3.22 14.18
N ALA A 91 -17.71 3.54 14.01
CA ALA A 91 -18.25 4.19 12.79
C ALA A 91 -17.51 5.48 12.34
N PRO A 92 -17.09 6.39 13.25
CA PRO A 92 -16.25 7.52 12.84
C PRO A 92 -14.91 7.09 12.20
N VAL A 93 -14.27 6.05 12.71
CA VAL A 93 -12.99 5.55 12.17
C VAL A 93 -13.20 4.88 10.82
N GLU A 94 -14.30 4.17 10.62
CA GLU A 94 -14.71 3.62 9.32
C GLU A 94 -14.85 4.70 8.25
N GLN A 95 -15.53 5.82 8.55
CA GLN A 95 -15.69 6.91 7.60
C GLN A 95 -14.35 7.57 7.23
N ALA A 96 -13.48 7.81 8.21
CA ALA A 96 -12.13 8.30 7.99
C ALA A 96 -11.33 7.33 7.10
N TYR A 97 -11.46 6.03 7.37
CA TYR A 97 -10.82 4.97 6.60
C TYR A 97 -11.26 4.97 5.14
N HIS A 98 -12.56 5.09 4.87
CA HIS A 98 -13.10 5.14 3.51
C HIS A 98 -12.51 6.28 2.66
N GLN A 99 -12.38 7.48 3.23
CA GLN A 99 -11.80 8.63 2.52
C GLN A 99 -10.33 8.43 2.21
N GLY A 100 -9.54 7.99 3.18
CA GLY A 100 -8.11 7.79 2.95
C GLY A 100 -7.81 6.56 2.10
N ARG A 101 -8.70 5.56 2.04
CA ARG A 101 -8.58 4.42 1.14
C ARG A 101 -8.65 4.83 -0.33
N GLN A 102 -9.48 5.82 -0.67
CA GLN A 102 -9.52 6.36 -2.05
C GLN A 102 -8.19 6.98 -2.46
N ARG A 103 -7.54 7.75 -1.56
CA ARG A 103 -6.21 8.32 -1.82
C ARG A 103 -5.14 7.25 -1.98
N LEU A 104 -5.16 6.23 -1.11
CA LEU A 104 -4.27 5.07 -1.21
C LEU A 104 -4.42 4.38 -2.57
N ASN A 105 -5.65 4.03 -2.96
CA ASN A 105 -5.93 3.35 -4.22
C ASN A 105 -5.48 4.19 -5.43
N ALA A 106 -5.73 5.50 -5.40
CA ALA A 106 -5.29 6.40 -6.46
C ALA A 106 -3.76 6.42 -6.59
N ALA A 107 -3.02 6.52 -5.48
CA ALA A 107 -1.56 6.50 -5.49
C ALA A 107 -1.00 5.16 -5.97
N VAL A 108 -1.57 4.04 -5.51
CA VAL A 108 -1.18 2.70 -5.99
C VAL A 108 -1.48 2.55 -7.49
N GLY A 109 -2.60 3.08 -7.97
CA GLY A 109 -2.95 3.09 -9.40
C GLY A 109 -1.90 3.80 -10.26
N ARG A 110 -1.48 5.01 -9.87
CA ARG A 110 -0.41 5.75 -10.58
C ARG A 110 0.88 4.94 -10.65
N LEU A 111 1.28 4.34 -9.53
CA LEU A 111 2.47 3.49 -9.45
C LEU A 111 2.36 2.28 -10.41
N LEU A 112 1.22 1.59 -10.41
CA LEU A 112 1.00 0.40 -11.24
C LEU A 112 1.01 0.75 -12.73
N GLU A 113 0.36 1.86 -13.11
CA GLU A 113 0.35 2.37 -14.47
C GLU A 113 1.77 2.66 -14.97
N ARG A 114 2.58 3.37 -14.16
CA ARG A 114 3.97 3.68 -14.52
C ARG A 114 4.84 2.42 -14.66
N LEU A 115 4.57 1.38 -13.86
CA LEU A 115 5.28 0.09 -13.90
C LEU A 115 4.78 -0.86 -15.00
N GLY A 116 3.77 -0.45 -15.79
CA GLY A 116 3.18 -1.26 -16.87
C GLY A 116 2.32 -2.43 -16.39
N ALA A 117 1.81 -2.37 -15.15
CA ALA A 117 1.01 -3.43 -14.56
C ALA A 117 -0.47 -3.26 -14.87
N VAL A 118 -1.10 -4.28 -15.47
CA VAL A 118 -2.53 -4.29 -15.82
C VAL A 118 -3.32 -5.00 -14.73
N VAL A 119 -3.50 -4.33 -13.58
CA VAL A 119 -4.18 -4.88 -12.42
C VAL A 119 -4.87 -3.79 -11.61
N ASP A 120 -6.03 -4.10 -11.05
CA ASP A 120 -6.77 -3.18 -10.18
C ASP A 120 -5.98 -2.94 -8.87
N PRO A 121 -5.77 -1.67 -8.46
CA PRO A 121 -5.13 -1.34 -7.18
C PRO A 121 -5.76 -2.04 -5.98
N ASP A 122 -7.08 -2.22 -5.95
CA ASP A 122 -7.77 -2.90 -4.86
C ASP A 122 -7.38 -4.38 -4.76
N LEU A 123 -7.19 -5.05 -5.91
CA LEU A 123 -6.74 -6.44 -5.93
C LEU A 123 -5.32 -6.56 -5.39
N VAL A 124 -4.43 -5.65 -5.78
CA VAL A 124 -3.04 -5.61 -5.28
C VAL A 124 -3.02 -5.45 -3.77
N ILE A 125 -3.76 -4.48 -3.24
CA ILE A 125 -3.78 -4.23 -1.80
C ILE A 125 -4.40 -5.43 -1.06
N ALA A 126 -5.47 -6.04 -1.59
CA ALA A 126 -6.09 -7.21 -0.99
C ALA A 126 -5.12 -8.41 -0.90
N VAL A 127 -4.30 -8.62 -1.94
CA VAL A 127 -3.29 -9.69 -1.97
C VAL A 127 -2.19 -9.42 -0.94
N VAL A 128 -1.70 -8.18 -0.87
CA VAL A 128 -0.68 -7.78 0.10
C VAL A 128 -1.19 -7.93 1.54
N ASP A 129 -2.43 -7.49 1.81
CA ASP A 129 -3.05 -7.62 3.12
C ASP A 129 -3.26 -9.10 3.51
N GLY A 130 -3.73 -9.92 2.57
CA GLY A 130 -3.86 -11.37 2.78
C GLY A 130 -2.52 -12.05 3.03
N ALA A 131 -1.47 -11.66 2.30
CA ALA A 131 -0.12 -12.15 2.46
C ALA A 131 0.44 -11.83 3.86
N ALA A 132 0.24 -10.60 4.32
CA ALA A 132 0.68 -10.18 5.64
C ALA A 132 -0.06 -10.91 6.76
N VAL A 133 -1.38 -11.09 6.64
CA VAL A 133 -2.16 -11.88 7.61
C VAL A 133 -1.65 -13.33 7.66
N THR A 134 -1.43 -13.95 6.51
CA THR A 134 -0.91 -15.32 6.41
C THR A 134 0.48 -15.44 7.04
N ALA A 135 1.38 -14.49 6.74
CA ALA A 135 2.71 -14.47 7.31
C ALA A 135 2.69 -14.29 8.84
N LEU A 136 1.88 -13.36 9.34
CA LEU A 136 1.73 -13.10 10.77
C LEU A 136 1.15 -14.31 11.52
N SER A 137 0.19 -15.03 10.94
CA SER A 137 -0.41 -16.21 11.56
C SER A 137 0.54 -17.41 11.63
N GLU A 138 1.51 -17.48 10.73
CA GLU A 138 2.44 -18.61 10.61
C GLU A 138 3.86 -18.28 11.10
N GLY A 139 4.09 -17.05 11.58
CA GLY A 139 5.41 -16.58 12.01
C GLY A 139 6.43 -16.44 10.88
N ARG A 140 5.96 -16.19 9.65
CA ARG A 140 6.81 -15.96 8.47
C ARG A 140 7.14 -14.48 8.28
N ASP A 141 8.12 -14.22 7.44
CA ASP A 141 8.43 -12.87 6.99
C ASP A 141 7.30 -12.32 6.10
N VAL A 142 6.77 -11.15 6.48
CA VAL A 142 5.64 -10.51 5.80
C VAL A 142 6.05 -10.05 4.40
N HIS A 143 7.21 -9.43 4.26
CA HIS A 143 7.65 -8.87 2.99
C HIS A 143 7.94 -9.97 1.96
N ALA A 144 8.67 -11.01 2.36
CA ALA A 144 8.97 -12.17 1.52
C ALA A 144 7.69 -12.91 1.11
N THR A 145 6.73 -13.06 2.02
CA THR A 145 5.44 -13.70 1.72
C THR A 145 4.62 -12.87 0.73
N ALA A 146 4.57 -11.54 0.92
CA ALA A 146 3.87 -10.65 0.01
C ALA A 146 4.52 -10.59 -1.38
N ALA A 147 5.85 -10.52 -1.44
CA ALA A 147 6.59 -10.56 -2.71
C ALA A 147 6.33 -11.85 -3.49
N ASP A 148 6.37 -13.00 -2.80
CA ASP A 148 6.10 -14.32 -3.40
C ASP A 148 4.68 -14.42 -3.95
N LEU A 149 3.67 -14.04 -3.16
CA LEU A 149 2.27 -14.12 -3.60
C LEU A 149 1.94 -13.11 -4.71
N LEU A 150 2.47 -11.89 -4.62
CA LEU A 150 2.27 -10.87 -5.64
C LEU A 150 2.95 -11.25 -6.96
N GLY A 151 4.16 -11.80 -6.90
CA GLY A 151 4.89 -12.29 -8.07
C GLY A 151 4.20 -13.43 -8.81
N LYS A 152 3.36 -14.22 -8.12
CA LYS A 152 2.57 -15.31 -8.72
C LYS A 152 1.34 -14.83 -9.50
N ILE A 153 0.95 -13.57 -9.36
CA ILE A 153 -0.16 -12.99 -10.13
C ILE A 153 0.36 -12.65 -11.52
N THR A 154 0.21 -13.58 -12.45
CA THR A 154 0.69 -13.48 -13.85
C THR A 154 0.15 -12.27 -14.62
N ALA A 155 -0.97 -11.69 -14.19
CA ALA A 155 -1.57 -10.50 -14.79
C ALA A 155 -0.72 -9.21 -14.65
N PHE A 156 0.30 -9.22 -13.77
CA PHE A 156 1.07 -8.02 -13.50
C PHE A 156 2.08 -7.66 -14.60
N TRP A 157 2.60 -8.63 -15.37
CA TRP A 157 3.83 -8.43 -16.15
C TRP A 157 3.78 -8.90 -17.60
N ALA A 158 2.65 -9.47 -18.04
CA ALA A 158 2.54 -10.15 -19.33
C ALA A 158 2.81 -9.25 -20.57
N GLN A 159 2.72 -7.92 -20.43
CA GLN A 159 2.94 -6.99 -21.55
C GLN A 159 4.38 -6.47 -21.64
N ALA A 160 5.09 -6.30 -20.51
CA ALA A 160 6.41 -5.66 -20.50
C ALA A 160 7.53 -6.56 -21.08
N ASP A 161 7.40 -7.89 -20.93
CA ASP A 161 8.40 -8.85 -21.41
C ASP A 161 8.20 -9.24 -22.89
N GLN A 162 7.06 -8.88 -23.51
CA GLN A 162 6.78 -9.19 -24.92
C GLN A 162 7.39 -8.17 -25.89
N ASP A 163 7.56 -6.92 -25.47
CA ASP A 163 8.13 -5.85 -26.31
C ASP A 163 9.66 -5.97 -26.46
N GLU A 164 10.37 -6.60 -25.52
CA GLU A 164 11.83 -6.83 -25.59
C GLU A 164 12.24 -8.01 -26.48
N ASN A 165 11.29 -8.87 -26.89
CA ASN A 165 11.60 -10.15 -27.54
C ASN A 165 11.07 -10.28 -28.97
N SER A 166 10.75 -9.16 -29.64
CA SER A 166 10.47 -9.16 -31.08
C SER A 166 11.79 -9.21 -31.85
N PRO A 167 12.11 -10.31 -32.57
CA PRO A 167 13.26 -10.32 -33.46
C PRO A 167 12.98 -9.35 -34.61
N GLU A 168 13.79 -8.30 -34.73
CA GLU A 168 13.83 -7.48 -35.95
C GLU A 168 13.96 -8.41 -37.15
N GLY A 169 12.99 -8.28 -38.07
CA GLY A 169 12.80 -9.19 -39.18
C GLY A 169 14.04 -9.29 -40.06
N ASP A 170 14.46 -10.53 -40.28
CA ASP A 170 15.37 -10.91 -41.36
C ASP A 170 14.72 -10.48 -42.68
N GLY A 171 15.22 -9.40 -43.28
CA GLY A 171 14.79 -8.94 -44.59
C GLY A 171 15.13 -9.99 -45.65
N PRO A 172 14.31 -10.18 -46.69
CA PRO A 172 14.58 -11.19 -47.70
C PRO A 172 15.88 -10.85 -48.45
N PRO A 173 16.65 -11.87 -48.89
CA PRO A 173 17.85 -11.64 -49.68
C PRO A 173 17.46 -11.03 -51.03
N ASP A 174 18.03 -9.87 -51.36
CA ASP A 174 17.95 -9.24 -52.67
C ASP A 174 18.92 -9.97 -53.61
N ASP A 175 18.44 -11.08 -54.19
CA ASP A 175 19.10 -11.73 -55.33
C ASP A 175 18.94 -10.83 -56.56
N ARG A 176 20.04 -10.20 -56.99
CA ARG A 176 20.18 -9.62 -58.32
C ARG A 176 21.48 -10.09 -58.95
N ASP A 177 21.34 -11.07 -59.85
CA ASP A 177 22.19 -11.28 -61.03
C ASP A 177 21.61 -10.51 -62.23
#